data_AF-A0AB39W3P6-F1
#
_entry.id   AF-A0AB39W3P6-F1
#
_cell.length_a   1.000
_cell.length_b   1.000
_cell.length_c   1.000
_cell.angle_alpha   90.00
_cell.angle_beta   90.00
_cell.angle_gamma   90.00
#
_symmetry.space_group_name_H-M   'P 1'
#
loop_
_entity.id
_entity.type
_entity.pdbx_description
1 polymer ?
#
loop_
_entity_poly.entity_id
_entity_poly.type
_entity_poly.pdbx_seq_one_letter_code
_entity_poly.pdbx_strand_id
1 'polypeptide(L)'
;MHDIKERERVLTEQSILFHYHPFISNMNYIKHLTGFFDRTIQDQNLNPTHISLYIALFQYWNVNHFQNPISISREEVMLISKIYSKATYHKCMKELNEKGYIKYEPSFNPFKGSMVILFNFSEDQNQFKKE
;
A
#
# COMPACT_ATOMS: atom_id res chain seq x y z
N MET A 1 16.52 -1.65 46.28
CA MET A 1 17.21 -0.68 45.39
C MET A 1 17.77 -1.33 44.10
N HIS A 2 17.33 -2.53 43.72
CA HIS A 2 17.77 -3.24 42.50
C HIS A 2 16.72 -3.27 41.37
N ASP A 3 15.48 -2.85 41.64
CA ASP A 3 14.34 -2.98 40.71
C ASP A 3 14.14 -1.73 39.81
N ILE A 4 14.50 -0.55 40.32
CA ILE A 4 14.32 0.72 39.60
C ILE A 4 15.29 0.85 38.42
N LYS A 5 16.55 0.42 38.58
CA LYS A 5 17.54 0.46 37.50
C LYS A 5 17.20 -0.49 36.36
N GLU A 6 16.61 -1.64 36.65
CA GLU A 6 16.18 -2.59 35.62
C GLU A 6 14.95 -2.07 34.87
N ARG A 7 13.99 -1.44 35.58
CA ARG A 7 12.87 -0.73 34.94
C ARG A 7 13.32 0.43 34.06
N GLU A 8 14.25 1.27 34.54
CA GLU A 8 14.81 2.36 33.73
C GLU A 8 15.55 1.82 32.50
N ARG A 9 16.27 0.70 32.65
CA ARG A 9 16.96 0.02 31.53
C ARG A 9 15.98 -0.53 30.49
N VAL A 10 14.89 -1.19 30.91
CA VAL A 10 13.84 -1.70 30.02
C VAL A 10 13.09 -0.56 29.33
N LEU A 11 12.80 0.54 30.02
CA LEU A 11 12.18 1.73 29.43
C LEU A 11 13.12 2.43 28.45
N THR A 12 14.42 2.44 28.75
CA THR A 12 15.46 2.98 27.86
C THR A 12 15.60 2.11 26.62
N GLU A 13 15.68 0.78 26.75
CA GLU A 13 15.73 -0.16 25.62
C GLU A 13 14.46 -0.11 24.76
N GLN A 14 13.27 0.01 25.37
CA GLN A 14 12.01 0.22 24.62
C GLN A 14 12.01 1.57 23.89
N SER A 15 12.49 2.65 24.52
CA SER A 15 12.60 3.96 23.88
C SER A 15 13.62 3.97 22.73
N ILE A 16 14.71 3.19 22.85
CA ILE A 16 15.72 3.02 21.82
C ILE A 16 15.15 2.19 20.66
N LEU A 17 14.34 1.15 20.92
CA LEU A 17 13.66 0.38 19.86
C LEU A 17 12.63 1.22 19.07
N PHE A 18 11.96 2.18 19.72
CA PHE A 18 11.12 3.14 19.00
C PHE A 18 11.93 4.20 18.23
N HIS A 19 13.17 4.49 18.65
CA HIS A 19 14.04 5.47 18.00
C HIS A 19 14.93 4.86 16.89
N TYR A 20 15.14 3.54 16.89
CA TYR A 20 15.94 2.78 15.91
C TYR A 20 15.12 2.18 14.75
N HIS A 21 13.97 2.75 14.40
CA HIS A 21 13.42 2.57 13.05
C HIS A 21 13.73 3.81 12.21
N PRO A 22 14.98 3.99 11.73
CA PRO A 22 15.27 5.05 10.79
C PRO A 22 14.45 4.76 9.53
N PHE A 23 13.73 5.77 9.04
CA PHE A 23 13.16 5.82 7.69
C PHE A 23 11.85 5.05 7.42
N ILE A 24 10.81 5.27 8.23
CA ILE A 24 9.46 5.38 7.64
C ILE A 24 9.12 6.86 7.70
N SER A 25 9.35 7.56 6.59
CA SER A 25 8.67 8.84 6.36
C SER A 25 7.19 8.59 6.62
N ASN A 26 6.64 9.22 7.65
CA ASN A 26 5.26 9.01 8.06
C ASN A 26 4.36 9.22 6.82
N MET A 27 3.77 8.16 6.27
CA MET A 27 3.01 8.24 5.02
C MET A 27 1.92 9.27 5.19
N ASN A 28 1.95 10.34 4.38
CA ASN A 28 0.89 11.32 4.38
C ASN A 28 -0.27 10.81 3.52
N TYR A 29 -1.15 10.02 4.14
CA TYR A 29 -2.27 9.37 3.45
C TYR A 29 -3.22 10.35 2.76
N ILE A 30 -3.38 11.57 3.31
CA ILE A 30 -4.21 12.62 2.69
C ILE A 30 -3.56 13.09 1.39
N LYS A 31 -2.28 13.48 1.43
CA LYS A 31 -1.54 13.89 0.24
C LYS A 31 -1.44 12.77 -0.79
N HIS A 32 -1.24 11.53 -0.34
CA HIS A 32 -1.24 10.36 -1.22
C HIS A 32 -2.59 10.23 -1.96
N LEU A 33 -3.72 10.31 -1.25
CA LEU A 33 -5.04 10.23 -1.88
C LEU A 33 -5.29 11.40 -2.83
N THR A 34 -4.87 12.62 -2.49
CA THR A 34 -4.92 13.76 -3.40
C THR A 34 -4.12 13.48 -4.67
N GLY A 35 -2.85 13.07 -4.55
CA GLY A 35 -2.00 12.76 -5.71
C GLY A 35 -2.51 11.59 -6.54
N PHE A 36 -3.10 10.57 -5.90
CA PHE A 36 -3.81 9.50 -6.61
C PHE A 36 -4.94 10.06 -7.47
N PHE A 37 -5.84 10.86 -6.88
CA PHE A 37 -6.99 11.40 -7.61
C PHE A 37 -6.56 12.37 -8.72
N ASP A 38 -5.57 13.23 -8.49
CA ASP A 38 -4.99 14.10 -9.51
C ASP A 38 -4.52 13.32 -10.74
N ARG A 39 -3.86 12.17 -10.52
CA ARG A 39 -3.45 11.27 -11.60
C ARG A 39 -4.65 10.60 -12.27
N THR A 40 -5.65 10.15 -11.52
CA THR A 40 -6.86 9.51 -12.10
C THR A 40 -7.67 10.45 -12.98
N ILE A 41 -7.74 11.75 -12.65
CA ILE A 41 -8.46 12.75 -13.46
C ILE A 41 -7.86 12.87 -14.85
N GLN A 42 -6.53 12.69 -14.97
CA GLN A 42 -5.82 12.76 -16.24
C GLN A 42 -5.87 11.44 -17.03
N ASP A 43 -6.15 10.32 -16.37
CA ASP A 43 -6.19 8.99 -17.00
C ASP A 43 -7.62 8.58 -17.39
N GLN A 44 -8.00 8.90 -18.63
CA GLN A 44 -9.33 8.59 -19.19
C GLN A 44 -9.63 7.09 -19.31
N ASN A 45 -8.63 6.20 -19.15
CA ASN A 45 -8.83 4.77 -19.27
C ASN A 45 -9.10 4.10 -17.92
N LEU A 46 -8.99 4.83 -16.81
CA LEU A 46 -9.49 4.34 -15.53
C LEU A 46 -11.00 4.57 -15.43
N ASN A 47 -11.68 3.55 -14.93
CA ASN A 47 -13.10 3.59 -14.65
C ASN A 47 -13.35 3.44 -13.14
N PRO A 48 -14.58 3.64 -12.64
CA PRO A 48 -14.88 3.53 -11.22
C PRO A 48 -14.45 2.21 -10.56
N THR A 49 -14.44 1.12 -11.32
CA THR A 49 -13.99 -0.20 -10.84
C THR A 49 -12.51 -0.23 -10.50
N HIS A 50 -11.67 0.48 -11.28
CA HIS A 50 -10.25 0.64 -10.98
C HIS A 50 -10.04 1.43 -9.69
N ILE A 51 -10.79 2.53 -9.54
CA ILE A 51 -10.72 3.38 -8.35
C ILE A 51 -11.11 2.55 -7.12
N SER A 52 -12.20 1.81 -7.19
CA SER A 52 -12.64 0.93 -6.11
C SER A 52 -11.58 -0.13 -5.74
N LEU A 53 -10.98 -0.77 -6.75
CA LEU A 53 -9.90 -1.75 -6.53
C LEU A 53 -8.67 -1.10 -5.89
N TYR A 54 -8.24 0.07 -6.39
CA TYR A 54 -7.10 0.79 -5.84
C TYR A 54 -7.34 1.18 -4.38
N ILE A 55 -8.51 1.72 -4.04
CA ILE A 55 -8.85 2.11 -2.67
C ILE A 55 -8.88 0.90 -1.74
N ALA A 56 -9.33 -0.27 -2.20
CA ALA A 56 -9.25 -1.50 -1.42
C ALA A 56 -7.78 -1.90 -1.13
N LEU A 57 -6.90 -1.85 -2.14
CA LEU A 57 -5.47 -2.12 -1.96
C LEU A 57 -4.79 -1.09 -1.06
N PHE A 58 -5.15 0.18 -1.19
CA PHE A 58 -4.67 1.25 -0.34
C PHE A 58 -5.08 1.04 1.12
N GLN A 59 -6.30 0.57 1.36
CA GLN A 59 -6.74 0.21 2.70
C GLN A 59 -5.92 -0.94 3.28
N TYR A 60 -5.58 -1.97 2.48
CA TYR A 60 -4.65 -3.02 2.90
C TYR A 60 -3.28 -2.44 3.28
N TRP A 61 -2.74 -1.55 2.46
CA TRP A 61 -1.47 -0.91 2.74
C TRP A 61 -1.49 -0.09 4.03
N ASN A 62 -2.57 0.68 4.25
CA ASN A 62 -2.79 1.48 5.46
C ASN A 62 -2.84 0.61 6.73
N VAL A 63 -3.63 -0.47 6.73
CA VAL A 63 -3.73 -1.35 7.91
C VAL A 63 -2.43 -2.12 8.17
N ASN A 64 -1.59 -2.31 7.16
CA ASN A 64 -0.23 -2.85 7.28
C ASN A 64 0.82 -1.75 7.49
N HIS A 65 0.43 -0.60 8.05
CA HIS A 65 1.33 0.51 8.41
C HIS A 65 2.18 1.02 7.25
N PHE A 66 1.63 0.99 6.04
CA PHE A 66 2.27 1.39 4.79
C PHE A 66 3.57 0.61 4.49
N GLN A 67 3.69 -0.62 4.99
CA GLN A 67 4.79 -1.51 4.63
C GLN A 67 4.56 -2.13 3.25
N ASN A 68 5.61 -2.10 2.42
CA ASN A 68 5.63 -2.76 1.12
C ASN A 68 6.58 -3.98 1.16
N PRO A 69 6.25 -5.08 0.46
CA PRO A 69 4.99 -5.34 -0.24
C PRO A 69 3.86 -5.72 0.72
N ILE A 70 2.61 -5.53 0.30
CA ILE A 70 1.45 -6.17 0.94
C ILE A 70 1.16 -7.53 0.31
N SER A 71 0.82 -8.51 1.14
CA SER A 71 0.31 -9.81 0.70
C SER A 71 -1.22 -9.77 0.69
N ILE A 72 -1.83 -10.11 -0.44
CA ILE A 72 -3.28 -10.03 -0.62
C ILE A 72 -3.90 -11.40 -0.94
N SER A 73 -5.13 -11.59 -0.46
CA SER A 73 -6.06 -12.63 -0.91
C SER A 73 -6.98 -12.03 -1.98
N ARG A 74 -7.13 -12.71 -3.13
CA ARG A 74 -8.02 -12.24 -4.20
C ARG A 74 -9.45 -12.11 -3.70
N GLU A 75 -9.93 -13.11 -2.96
CA GLU A 75 -11.30 -13.19 -2.48
C GLU A 75 -11.63 -12.03 -1.53
N GLU A 76 -10.69 -11.67 -0.65
CA GLU A 76 -10.87 -10.54 0.27
C GLU A 76 -10.81 -9.19 -0.45
N VAL A 77 -9.84 -8.99 -1.36
CA VAL A 77 -9.74 -7.75 -2.14
C VAL A 77 -10.99 -7.55 -3.00
N MET A 78 -11.49 -8.61 -3.66
CA MET A 78 -12.75 -8.58 -4.41
C MET A 78 -13.95 -8.15 -3.55
N LEU A 79 -14.05 -8.68 -2.32
CA LEU A 79 -15.12 -8.34 -1.38
C LEU A 79 -15.09 -6.86 -0.96
N ILE A 80 -13.90 -6.35 -0.64
CA ILE A 80 -13.71 -4.96 -0.19
C ILE A 80 -13.93 -3.99 -1.36
N SER A 81 -13.39 -4.31 -2.54
CA SER A 81 -13.53 -3.48 -3.74
C SER A 81 -14.91 -3.57 -4.40
N LYS A 82 -15.81 -4.40 -3.88
CA LYS A 82 -17.15 -4.68 -4.47
C LYS A 82 -17.09 -5.20 -5.91
N ILE A 83 -16.03 -5.92 -6.25
CA ILE A 83 -15.89 -6.56 -7.57
C ILE A 83 -16.25 -8.03 -7.44
N TYR A 84 -17.37 -8.42 -8.03
CA TYR A 84 -17.86 -9.81 -7.97
C TYR A 84 -17.41 -10.65 -9.18
N SER A 85 -16.98 -10.02 -10.27
CA SER A 85 -16.47 -10.70 -11.47
C SER A 85 -14.96 -10.90 -11.40
N LYS A 86 -14.51 -12.16 -11.44
CA LYS A 86 -13.07 -12.51 -11.48
C LYS A 86 -12.39 -11.91 -12.72
N ALA A 87 -13.05 -11.95 -13.88
CA ALA A 87 -12.52 -11.38 -15.11
C ALA A 87 -12.29 -9.87 -14.96
N THR A 88 -13.26 -9.17 -14.37
CA THR A 88 -13.15 -7.72 -14.12
C THR A 88 -12.03 -7.42 -13.12
N TYR A 89 -11.93 -8.19 -12.03
CA TYR A 89 -10.84 -8.05 -11.05
C TYR A 89 -9.47 -8.18 -11.72
N HIS A 90 -9.25 -9.26 -12.49
CA HIS A 90 -7.97 -9.51 -13.14
C HIS A 90 -7.64 -8.46 -14.20
N LYS A 91 -8.65 -8.00 -14.96
CA LYS A 91 -8.49 -6.90 -15.91
C LYS A 91 -8.02 -5.62 -15.21
N CYS A 92 -8.76 -5.17 -14.19
CA CYS A 92 -8.43 -3.93 -13.47
C CYS A 92 -7.08 -4.02 -12.74
N MET A 93 -6.75 -5.16 -12.13
CA MET A 93 -5.45 -5.34 -11.47
C MET A 93 -4.29 -5.24 -12.46
N LYS A 94 -4.44 -5.86 -13.64
CA LYS A 94 -3.46 -5.78 -14.72
C LYS A 94 -3.32 -4.34 -15.23
N GLU A 95 -4.42 -3.66 -15.49
CA GLU A 95 -4.43 -2.28 -15.99
C GLU A 95 -3.82 -1.31 -14.96
N LEU A 96 -4.13 -1.45 -13.66
CA LEU A 96 -3.47 -0.66 -12.60
C LEU A 96 -1.95 -0.89 -12.55
N ASN A 97 -1.49 -2.13 -12.76
CA ASN A 97 -0.07 -2.46 -12.80
C ASN A 97 0.62 -1.87 -14.04
N GLU A 98 0.06 -2.08 -15.24
CA GLU A 98 0.61 -1.57 -16.50
C GLU A 98 0.68 -0.04 -16.52
N LYS A 99 -0.29 0.62 -15.88
CA LYS A 99 -0.34 2.07 -15.76
C LYS A 99 0.56 2.61 -14.67
N GLY A 100 1.23 1.77 -13.87
CA GLY A 100 2.14 2.20 -12.82
C GLY A 100 1.45 2.81 -11.59
N TYR A 101 0.20 2.41 -11.30
CA TYR A 101 -0.45 2.75 -10.03
C TYR A 101 0.02 1.84 -8.89
N ILE A 102 0.33 0.59 -9.23
CA ILE A 102 0.85 -0.44 -8.34
C ILE A 102 1.88 -1.28 -9.08
N LYS A 103 2.66 -2.08 -8.35
CA LYS A 103 3.34 -3.25 -8.90
C LYS A 103 2.64 -4.50 -8.39
N TYR A 104 2.19 -5.37 -9.28
CA TYR A 104 1.47 -6.60 -8.97
C TYR A 104 2.31 -7.83 -9.32
N GLU A 105 2.53 -8.69 -8.33
CA GLU A 105 3.28 -9.94 -8.44
C GLU A 105 2.35 -11.11 -8.07
N PRO A 106 1.68 -11.75 -9.06
CA PRO A 106 0.73 -12.82 -8.79
C PRO A 106 1.44 -14.05 -8.20
N SER A 107 0.77 -14.72 -7.26
CA SER A 107 1.19 -16.02 -6.76
C SER A 107 0.16 -17.09 -7.14
N PHE A 108 0.66 -18.23 -7.62
CA PHE A 108 -0.16 -19.43 -7.89
C PHE A 108 -0.07 -20.46 -6.75
N ASN A 109 0.67 -20.14 -5.69
CA ASN A 109 0.83 -21.01 -4.53
C ASN A 109 -0.27 -20.70 -3.49
N PRO A 110 -1.12 -21.68 -3.11
CA PRO A 110 -2.21 -21.45 -2.15
C PRO A 110 -1.75 -21.01 -0.76
N PHE A 111 -0.48 -21.24 -0.40
CA PHE A 111 0.12 -20.81 0.88
C PHE A 111 0.83 -19.46 0.80
N LYS A 112 0.93 -18.86 -0.39
CA LYS A 112 1.58 -17.57 -0.60
C LYS A 112 0.62 -16.63 -1.34
N GLY A 113 0.18 -15.57 -0.66
CA GLY A 113 -0.65 -14.54 -1.27
C GLY A 113 0.04 -13.88 -2.46
N SER A 114 -0.75 -13.24 -3.33
CA SER A 114 -0.15 -12.38 -4.36
C SER A 114 0.40 -11.13 -3.69
N MET A 115 1.52 -10.61 -4.19
CA MET A 115 2.15 -9.42 -3.61
C MET A 115 1.77 -8.19 -4.41
N VAL A 116 1.50 -7.10 -3.71
CA VAL A 116 1.27 -5.78 -4.31
C VAL A 116 2.18 -4.77 -3.63
N ILE A 117 2.80 -3.90 -4.42
CA ILE A 117 3.53 -2.72 -3.92
C ILE A 117 2.75 -1.49 -4.38
N LEU A 118 2.45 -0.60 -3.45
CA LEU A 118 1.86 0.71 -3.76
C LEU A 118 2.95 1.77 -3.79
N PHE A 119 2.87 2.66 -4.77
CA PHE A 119 3.80 3.78 -4.92
C PHE A 119 3.33 4.98 -4.09
N ASN A 120 4.28 5.77 -3.58
CA ASN A 120 3.94 6.94 -2.78
C ASN A 120 3.62 8.14 -3.68
N PHE A 121 2.34 8.51 -3.78
CA PHE A 121 1.90 9.71 -4.51
C PHE A 121 1.85 11.00 -3.67
N SER A 122 2.39 11.00 -2.43
CA SER A 122 2.34 12.19 -1.56
C SER A 122 3.38 13.26 -1.87
N GLU A 123 4.42 12.94 -2.65
CA GLU A 123 5.57 13.84 -2.93
C GLU A 123 5.81 14.07 -4.42
N ASP A 124 4.95 13.57 -5.31
CA ASP A 124 5.29 13.53 -6.73
C ASP A 124 4.81 14.76 -7.51
N GLN A 125 5.78 15.60 -7.87
CA GLN A 125 5.72 16.47 -9.05
C GLN A 125 6.95 16.29 -9.95
N ASN A 126 7.85 15.32 -9.73
CA ASN A 126 9.13 15.29 -10.46
C ASN A 126 9.83 13.93 -10.66
N GLN A 127 9.28 12.77 -10.28
CA GLN A 127 10.01 11.50 -10.46
C GLN A 127 9.83 10.78 -11.80
N PHE A 128 8.86 11.17 -12.64
CA PHE A 128 8.60 10.48 -13.93
C PHE A 128 9.10 11.21 -15.20
N LYS A 129 9.98 12.22 -15.08
CA LYS A 129 10.74 12.76 -16.23
C LYS A 129 12.13 12.13 -16.31
N LYS A 130 12.21 10.82 -16.56
CA LYS A 130 13.40 10.17 -17.12
C LYS A 130 12.96 8.97 -17.94
N GLU A 131 12.75 9.19 -19.24
CA GLU A 131 13.37 8.50 -20.38
C GLU A 131 12.77 9.04 -21.69
#